data_AF-A0A2S5E016-F1
#
_entry.id   AF-A0A2S5E016-F1
#
_cell.length_a   1.000
_cell.length_b   1.000
_cell.length_c   1.000
_cell.angle_alpha   90.00
_cell.angle_beta   90.00
_cell.angle_gamma   90.00
#
_symmetry.space_group_name_H-M   'P 1'
#
loop_
_entity.id
_entity.type
_entity.pdbx_description
1 polymer ?
#
loop_
_entity_poly.entity_id
_entity_poly.type
_entity_poly.pdbx_seq_one_letter_code
_entity_poly.pdbx_strand_id
1 'polypeptide(L)'
;MAQGTAKQLDKSVSITIDDRTYNGKFAYVQGGSFTLGTAFAGGQTATGSATSFSAVGNGNVLAQSADGRNLRCVFSFSGWSQAGTGTCLTDDNQLYDLQISR
;
A
#
# COMPACT_ATOMS: atom_id res chain seq x y z
N MET A 1 -0.88 3.52 13.19
CA MET A 1 -1.31 2.27 12.50
C MET A 1 -2.14 2.67 11.29
N ALA A 2 -2.01 2.03 10.13
CA ALA A 2 -2.76 2.41 8.93
C ALA A 2 -4.09 1.63 8.83
N GLN A 3 -5.21 2.34 8.79
CA GLN A 3 -6.54 1.74 8.67
C GLN A 3 -7.16 2.05 7.31
N GLY A 4 -7.48 1.02 6.55
CA GLY A 4 -7.98 1.12 5.18
C GLY A 4 -9.38 0.57 4.98
N THR A 5 -10.19 1.23 4.16
CA THR A 5 -11.45 0.68 3.62
C THR A 5 -11.37 0.61 2.11
N ALA A 6 -11.63 -0.57 1.52
CA ALA A 6 -11.58 -0.80 0.08
C ALA A 6 -12.96 -1.08 -0.52
N LYS A 7 -13.35 -0.30 -1.53
CA LYS A 7 -14.61 -0.48 -2.27
C LYS A 7 -14.36 -1.25 -3.56
N GLN A 8 -14.87 -2.47 -3.63
CA GLN A 8 -14.60 -3.35 -4.77
C GLN A 8 -15.23 -2.86 -6.09
N LEU A 9 -16.37 -2.16 -6.05
CA LEU A 9 -17.11 -1.74 -7.24
C LEU A 9 -16.30 -0.79 -8.13
N ASP A 10 -15.66 0.20 -7.53
CA ASP A 10 -14.88 1.23 -8.22
C ASP A 10 -13.37 1.11 -7.99
N LYS A 11 -12.96 0.05 -7.29
CA LYS A 11 -11.59 -0.22 -6.84
C LYS A 11 -10.98 0.94 -6.04
N SER A 12 -11.80 1.77 -5.40
CA SER A 12 -11.30 2.85 -4.54
C SER A 12 -10.87 2.32 -3.17
N VAL A 13 -9.91 3.01 -2.58
CA VAL A 13 -9.46 2.76 -1.21
C VAL A 13 -9.21 4.07 -0.51
N SER A 14 -9.56 4.11 0.78
CA SER A 14 -9.27 5.22 1.68
C SER A 14 -8.49 4.68 2.86
N ILE A 15 -7.30 5.21 3.12
CA ILE A 15 -6.42 4.79 4.21
C ILE A 15 -6.17 5.99 5.12
N THR A 16 -6.38 5.83 6.42
CA THR A 16 -6.09 6.86 7.42
C THR A 16 -4.86 6.48 8.24
N ILE A 17 -3.92 7.41 8.37
CA ILE A 17 -2.71 7.31 9.18
C ILE A 17 -2.55 8.62 9.96
N ASP A 18 -2.58 8.57 11.29
CA ASP A 18 -2.32 9.72 12.18
C ASP A 18 -3.02 11.02 11.72
N ASP A 19 -4.34 10.94 11.51
CA ASP A 19 -5.25 12.00 10.99
C ASP A 19 -5.09 12.42 9.53
N ARG A 20 -4.20 11.78 8.76
CA ARG A 20 -4.13 11.95 7.31
C ARG A 20 -4.89 10.87 6.57
N THR A 21 -5.77 11.30 5.67
CA THR A 21 -6.50 10.42 4.76
C THR A 21 -5.83 10.40 3.39
N TYR A 22 -5.47 9.19 2.95
CA TYR A 22 -4.93 8.88 1.64
C TYR A 22 -6.02 8.20 0.83
N ASN A 23 -6.40 8.80 -0.29
CA ASN A 23 -7.40 8.25 -1.19
C ASN A 23 -6.73 7.76 -2.46
N GLY A 24 -7.17 6.63 -2.98
CA GLY A 24 -6.51 6.02 -4.12
C GLY A 24 -7.27 4.85 -4.72
N LYS A 25 -6.51 4.01 -5.40
CA LYS A 25 -7.00 2.79 -6.02
C LYS A 25 -6.21 1.59 -5.51
N PHE A 26 -6.90 0.45 -5.46
CA PHE A 26 -6.26 -0.82 -5.13
C PHE A 26 -6.36 -1.80 -6.31
N ALA A 27 -5.38 -2.69 -6.38
CA ALA A 27 -5.40 -3.88 -7.20
C ALA A 27 -5.30 -5.11 -6.29
N TYR A 28 -6.09 -6.13 -6.59
CA TYR A 28 -6.06 -7.42 -5.91
C TYR A 28 -6.06 -8.50 -6.97
N VAL A 29 -5.16 -9.48 -6.83
CA VAL A 29 -5.02 -10.62 -7.74
C VAL A 29 -4.97 -11.88 -6.89
N GLN A 30 -6.02 -12.69 -7.00
CA GLN A 30 -6.07 -13.97 -6.29
C GLN A 30 -4.97 -14.90 -6.83
N GLY A 31 -4.07 -15.34 -5.96
CA GLY A 31 -2.89 -16.13 -6.34
C GLY A 31 -1.74 -15.31 -6.96
N GLY A 32 -1.88 -13.99 -7.04
CA GLY A 32 -0.81 -13.08 -7.46
C GLY A 32 0.10 -12.67 -6.30
N SER A 33 1.23 -12.04 -6.64
CA SER A 33 2.19 -11.51 -5.69
C SER A 33 2.57 -10.08 -6.09
N PHE A 34 2.40 -9.16 -5.16
CA PHE A 34 2.90 -7.79 -5.21
C PHE A 34 3.97 -7.63 -4.14
N THR A 35 5.12 -7.10 -4.55
CA THR A 35 6.23 -6.81 -3.64
C THR A 35 6.37 -5.31 -3.46
N LEU A 36 6.37 -4.86 -2.21
CA LEU A 36 6.77 -3.50 -1.87
C LEU A 36 8.30 -3.48 -1.83
N GLY A 37 8.93 -2.78 -2.77
CA GLY A 37 10.37 -2.50 -2.78
C GLY A 37 10.60 -1.06 -3.25
N THR A 38 11.61 -0.38 -2.70
CA THR A 38 12.05 0.94 -3.18
C THR A 38 12.82 0.73 -4.48
N ALA A 39 12.10 0.54 -5.59
CA ALA A 39 12.64 0.73 -6.91
C ALA A 39 12.19 2.12 -7.40
N PHE A 40 13.06 3.11 -7.25
CA PHE A 40 12.93 4.37 -7.99
C PHE A 40 13.26 4.07 -9.45
N ALA A 41 12.26 4.05 -10.32
CA ALA A 41 12.45 3.99 -11.76
C ALA A 41 12.81 5.40 -12.27
N GLY A 42 14.10 5.71 -12.26
CA GLY A 42 14.62 6.98 -12.77
C GLY A 42 16.14 6.92 -12.93
N GLY A 43 16.60 6.50 -14.11
CA GLY A 43 18.00 6.64 -14.52
C GLY A 43 18.91 5.50 -14.10
N GLN A 44 19.82 5.15 -15.00
CA GLN A 44 20.82 4.11 -14.85
C GLN A 44 21.67 4.36 -13.60
N THR A 45 21.95 3.30 -12.83
CA THR A 45 22.73 3.28 -11.58
C THR A 45 22.11 4.02 -10.38
N ALA A 46 21.41 3.29 -9.52
CA ALA A 46 21.00 3.75 -8.21
C ALA A 46 21.79 3.01 -7.13
N THR A 47 22.89 3.62 -6.67
CA THR A 47 23.52 3.24 -5.40
C THR A 47 22.73 3.91 -4.28
N GLY A 48 21.56 3.35 -3.97
CA GLY A 48 20.78 3.74 -2.80
C GLY A 48 21.03 2.74 -1.69
N SER A 49 21.23 3.20 -0.46
CA SER A 49 21.15 2.35 0.73
C SER A 49 19.78 1.69 0.74
N ALA A 50 19.72 0.46 0.21
CA ALA A 50 18.51 -0.34 0.22
C ALA A 50 18.23 -0.68 1.68
N THR A 51 17.36 0.10 2.34
CA THR A 51 16.54 -0.49 3.39
C THR A 51 15.74 -1.58 2.69
N SER A 52 16.21 -2.82 2.80
CA SER A 52 15.65 -3.99 2.14
C SER A 52 14.32 -4.35 2.80
N PHE A 53 13.28 -3.58 2.53
CA PHE A 53 11.93 -3.98 2.89
C PHE A 53 11.40 -4.92 1.80
N SER A 54 10.99 -6.11 2.21
CA SER A 54 10.31 -7.07 1.37
C SER A 54 8.99 -7.40 2.05
N ALA A 55 7.95 -6.66 1.67
CA ALA A 55 6.59 -7.01 2.02
C ALA A 55 5.94 -7.61 0.77
N VAL A 56 5.33 -8.78 0.94
CA VAL A 56 4.66 -9.52 -0.14
C VAL A 56 3.19 -9.67 0.20
N GLY A 57 2.32 -9.34 -0.76
CA GLY A 57 0.88 -9.48 -0.62
C GLY A 57 0.21 -9.85 -1.92
N ASN A 58 -1.06 -10.27 -1.86
CA ASN A 58 -1.86 -10.54 -3.06
C ASN A 58 -2.63 -9.30 -3.56
N GLY A 59 -2.40 -8.13 -2.94
CA GLY A 59 -2.90 -6.83 -3.37
C GLY A 59 -1.91 -5.69 -3.16
N ASN A 60 -2.13 -4.61 -3.90
CA ASN A 60 -1.36 -3.36 -3.83
C ASN A 60 -2.31 -2.15 -3.81
N VAL A 61 -1.92 -1.10 -3.10
CA VAL A 61 -2.60 0.20 -3.02
C VAL A 61 -1.65 1.29 -3.50
N LEU A 62 -2.17 2.17 -4.35
CA LEU A 62 -1.56 3.45 -4.65
C LEU A 62 -2.56 4.55 -4.25
N ALA A 63 -2.18 5.35 -3.26
CA ALA A 63 -3.02 6.41 -2.71
C ALA A 63 -2.22 7.70 -2.49
N GLN A 64 -2.93 8.82 -2.45
CA GLN A 64 -2.35 10.13 -2.22
C GLN A 64 -3.24 10.91 -1.25
N SER A 65 -2.64 11.69 -0.37
CA SER A 65 -3.36 12.61 0.52
C SER A 65 -3.56 13.98 -0.13
N ALA A 66 -4.44 14.80 0.45
CA ALA A 66 -4.75 16.13 -0.06
C ALA A 66 -3.55 17.10 -0.08
N ASP A 67 -2.55 16.88 0.78
CA ASP A 67 -1.28 17.62 0.83
C ASP A 67 -0.24 17.10 -0.18
N GLY A 68 -0.60 16.15 -1.05
CA GLY A 68 0.25 15.65 -2.13
C GLY A 68 1.18 14.50 -1.76
N ARG A 69 1.14 14.03 -0.51
CA ARG A 69 1.98 12.91 -0.04
C ARG A 69 1.50 11.59 -0.61
N ASN A 70 2.45 10.76 -1.03
CA ASN A 70 2.16 9.47 -1.64
C ASN A 70 2.21 8.34 -0.62
N LEU A 71 1.31 7.37 -0.80
CA LEU A 71 1.21 6.17 0.01
C LEU A 71 1.16 4.94 -0.91
N ARG A 72 2.07 4.01 -0.68
CA ARG A 72 2.13 2.72 -1.38
C ARG A 72 1.99 1.61 -0.38
N CYS A 73 1.04 0.70 -0.57
CA CYS A 73 0.86 -0.42 0.36
C CYS A 73 0.78 -1.74 -0.38
N VAL A 74 1.30 -2.80 0.21
CA VAL A 74 0.99 -4.18 -0.18
C VAL A 74 0.19 -4.82 0.93
N PHE A 75 -0.77 -5.67 0.57
CA PHE A 75 -1.61 -6.36 1.53
C PHE A 75 -1.96 -7.76 1.07
N SER A 76 -2.21 -8.63 2.04
CA SER A 76 -2.83 -9.92 1.84
C SER A 76 -4.29 -9.83 2.24
N PHE A 77 -5.19 -10.02 1.29
CA PHE A 77 -6.64 -10.00 1.49
C PHE A 77 -7.23 -11.39 1.42
N SER A 78 -8.16 -11.67 2.32
CA SER A 78 -9.00 -12.86 2.32
C SER A 78 -10.42 -12.49 1.91
N GLY A 79 -10.87 -13.03 0.77
CA GLY A 79 -12.25 -12.86 0.33
C GLY A 79 -13.28 -13.48 1.27
N TRP A 80 -12.87 -14.43 2.13
CA TRP A 80 -13.75 -15.11 3.09
C TRP A 80 -14.06 -14.23 4.30
N SER A 81 -13.03 -13.61 4.90
CA SER A 81 -13.20 -12.70 6.05
C SER A 81 -13.45 -11.26 5.64
N GLN A 82 -13.39 -10.95 4.34
CA GLN A 82 -13.50 -9.59 3.79
C GLN A 82 -12.51 -8.59 4.43
N ALA A 83 -11.38 -9.11 4.91
CA ALA A 83 -10.36 -8.36 5.62
C ALA A 83 -8.98 -8.82 5.18
N GLY A 84 -8.00 -7.95 5.40
CA GLY A 84 -6.61 -8.19 5.08
C GLY A 84 -5.66 -7.39 5.96
N THR A 85 -4.40 -7.80 5.96
CA THR A 85 -3.31 -7.09 6.62
C THR A 85 -2.15 -6.90 5.65
N GLY A 86 -1.31 -5.91 5.91
CA GLY A 86 -0.23 -5.56 5.01
C GLY A 86 0.69 -4.50 5.57
N THR A 87 1.44 -3.87 4.68
CA THR A 87 2.38 -2.82 5.04
C THR A 87 2.27 -1.68 4.05
N CYS A 88 2.22 -0.46 4.57
CA CYS A 88 2.26 0.78 3.81
C CYS A 88 3.61 1.46 3.97
N LEU A 89 4.07 2.13 2.92
CA LEU A 89 5.24 2.97 2.87
C LEU A 89 4.82 4.37 2.41
N THR A 90 5.16 5.37 3.20
CA THR A 90 5.03 6.78 2.81
C THR A 90 6.25 7.25 2.01
N ASP A 91 6.10 8.38 1.34
CA ASP A 91 7.17 9.15 0.71
C ASP A 91 8.32 9.52 1.66
N ASP A 92 8.03 9.76 2.94
CA ASP A 92 9.02 10.00 4.00
C ASP A 92 9.75 8.71 4.47
N ASN A 93 9.64 7.61 3.73
CA ASN A 93 10.22 6.29 4.06
C ASN A 93 9.71 5.70 5.40
N GLN A 94 8.53 6.11 5.87
CA GLN A 94 7.92 5.57 7.08
C GLN A 94 7.06 4.36 6.75
N LEU A 95 7.20 3.30 7.54
CA LEU A 95 6.44 2.06 7.41
C LEU A 95 5.30 2.01 8.42
N TYR A 96 4.13 1.59 7.96
CA TYR A 96 2.95 1.40 8.80
C TYR A 96 2.33 0.03 8.52
N ASP A 97 1.95 -0.68 9.58
CA ASP A 97 1.08 -1.85 9.44
C ASP A 97 -0.29 -1.41 8.93
N LEU A 98 -0.73 -2.04 7.84
CA LEU A 98 -2.02 -1.84 7.22
C LEU A 98 -2.99 -2.89 7.72
N GLN A 99 -4.14 -2.45 8.19
CA GLN A 99 -5.33 -3.26 8.34
C GLN A 99 -6.37 -2.75 7.34
N ILE A 100 -6.85 -3.63 6.45
CA ILE A 100 -7.81 -3.28 5.41
C ILE A 100 -9.08 -4.13 5.54
N SER A 101 -10.23 -3.50 5.45
CA SER A 101 -11.54 -4.17 5.39
C SER A 101 -12.32 -3.70 4.17
N ARG A 102 -13.31 -4.50 3.78
CA ARG A 102 -14.25 -4.19 2.72
C ARG A 102 -15.46 -3.42 3.25
#